data_AF-A0A8C0GC92-F1
#
_entry.id   AF-A0A8C0GC92-F1
#
_cell.length_a   1.000
_cell.length_b   1.000
_cell.length_c   1.000
_cell.angle_alpha   90.00
_cell.angle_beta   90.00
_cell.angle_gamma   90.00
#
_symmetry.space_group_name_H-M   'P 1'
#
loop_
_entity.id
_entity.type
_entity.pdbx_description
1 polymer ?
#
loop_
_entity_poly.entity_id
_entity_poly.type
_entity_poly.pdbx_seq_one_letter_code
_entity_poly.pdbx_strand_id
1 'polypeptide(L)'
;MLTLKLIVFAGLVSIVAAGRWAQICDGNPLNSIRGCDKYGCGYYGHLAVDVKCQDGSGVYAPFSGLIVRRIKPFGNNNAIDDGILLREEIRLLFTGLKQVNIRTQMSYNLSFKRQ
;
A
#
# COMPACT_ATOMS: atom_id res chain seq x y z
N MET A 1 -15.13 -30.79 21.01
CA MET A 1 -14.18 -30.95 19.89
C MET A 1 -14.48 -30.05 18.69
N LEU A 2 -15.75 -29.78 18.36
CA LEU A 2 -16.14 -28.90 17.23
C LEU A 2 -15.82 -27.41 17.47
N THR A 3 -16.00 -26.96 18.71
CA THR A 3 -15.78 -25.57 19.14
C THR A 3 -14.31 -25.14 19.05
N LEU A 4 -13.38 -26.02 19.44
CA LEU A 4 -11.94 -25.74 19.35
C LEU A 4 -11.49 -25.65 17.88
N LYS A 5 -12.03 -26.50 16.99
CA LYS A 5 -11.75 -26.44 15.55
C LYS A 5 -12.25 -25.14 14.91
N LEU A 6 -13.43 -24.66 15.30
CA LEU A 6 -13.99 -23.39 14.82
C LEU A 6 -13.15 -22.18 15.25
N ILE A 7 -12.67 -22.16 16.50
CA ILE A 7 -11.81 -21.09 17.02
C ILE A 7 -10.46 -21.07 16.28
N VAL A 8 -9.86 -22.24 16.04
CA VAL A 8 -8.61 -22.35 15.27
C VAL A 8 -8.81 -21.92 13.82
N PHE A 9 -9.93 -22.30 13.18
CA PHE A 9 -10.25 -21.85 11.82
C PHE A 9 -10.46 -20.34 11.74
N ALA A 10 -11.19 -19.74 12.70
CA ALA A 10 -11.41 -18.30 12.75
C ALA A 10 -10.11 -17.51 12.99
N GLY A 11 -9.21 -18.05 13.82
CA GLY A 11 -7.87 -17.51 14.05
C GLY A 11 -7.01 -17.50 12.78
N LEU A 12 -7.01 -18.60 12.02
CA LEU A 12 -6.26 -18.73 10.76
C LEU A 12 -6.80 -17.80 9.66
N VAL A 13 -8.11 -17.58 9.58
CA VAL A 13 -8.72 -16.65 8.60
C VAL A 13 -8.33 -15.19 8.87
N SER A 14 -8.11 -14.80 10.13
CA SER A 14 -7.79 -13.41 10.50
C SER A 14 -6.38 -12.96 10.08
N ILE A 15 -5.41 -13.89 9.98
CA ILE A 15 -4.02 -13.58 9.60
C ILE A 15 -3.89 -13.28 8.09
N VAL A 16 -4.86 -13.74 7.28
CA VAL A 16 -4.90 -13.55 5.82
C VAL A 16 -5.39 -12.14 5.44
N ALA A 17 -6.04 -11.42 6.35
CA ALA A 17 -6.60 -10.09 6.09
C ALA A 17 -5.58 -8.93 6.12
N ALA A 18 -4.34 -9.17 6.56
CA ALA A 18 -3.23 -8.26 6.31
C ALA A 18 -2.75 -8.46 4.86
N GLY A 19 -3.53 -7.94 3.92
CA GLY A 19 -3.35 -8.16 2.49
C GLY A 19 -2.01 -7.65 1.99
N ARG A 20 -1.35 -8.47 1.16
CA ARG A 20 -0.27 -7.98 0.28
C ARG A 20 -0.81 -6.84 -0.58
N TRP A 21 0.02 -5.83 -0.85
CA TRP A 21 -0.34 -4.77 -1.80
C TRP A 21 -0.76 -5.36 -3.14
N ALA A 22 -1.82 -4.80 -3.72
CA ALA A 22 -2.17 -5.04 -5.11
C ALA A 22 -1.04 -4.58 -6.04
N GLN A 23 -1.08 -5.02 -7.29
CA GLN A 23 -0.15 -4.57 -8.32
C GLN A 23 -0.15 -3.04 -8.40
N ILE A 24 1.03 -2.43 -8.28
CA ILE A 24 1.19 -0.97 -8.33
C ILE A 24 1.46 -0.53 -9.77
N CYS A 25 2.25 -1.27 -10.54
CA CYS A 25 2.64 -0.84 -11.88
C CYS A 25 2.27 -1.83 -12.96
N ASP A 26 1.76 -1.32 -14.06
CA ASP A 26 1.50 -2.12 -15.26
C ASP A 26 2.79 -2.82 -15.73
N GLY A 27 2.67 -4.09 -16.11
CA GLY A 27 3.83 -4.94 -16.44
C GLY A 27 4.69 -5.42 -15.26
N ASN A 28 4.37 -5.08 -14.00
CA ASN A 28 5.05 -5.59 -12.81
C ASN A 28 4.06 -6.15 -11.76
N PRO A 29 3.42 -7.31 -12.01
CA PRO A 29 2.37 -7.86 -11.16
C PRO A 29 2.84 -8.27 -9.76
N LEU A 30 4.15 -8.46 -9.57
CA LEU A 30 4.74 -8.88 -8.29
C LEU A 30 5.30 -7.72 -7.48
N ASN A 31 5.16 -6.47 -7.94
CA ASN A 31 5.74 -5.29 -7.29
C ASN A 31 7.25 -5.43 -7.02
N SER A 32 7.97 -5.93 -8.02
CA SER A 32 9.42 -6.13 -7.94
C SER A 32 10.13 -4.82 -7.53
N ILE A 33 10.94 -4.88 -6.49
CA ILE A 33 11.67 -3.73 -5.94
C ILE A 33 12.85 -3.38 -6.85
N ARG A 34 13.11 -2.08 -7.03
CA ARG A 34 14.28 -1.57 -7.76
C ARG A 34 15.55 -1.93 -7.00
N GLY A 35 16.54 -2.45 -7.72
CA GLY A 35 17.86 -2.74 -7.17
C GLY A 35 18.67 -1.46 -6.93
N CYS A 36 19.99 -1.60 -6.98
CA CYS A 36 20.91 -0.46 -6.99
C CYS A 36 21.31 -0.09 -8.41
N ASP A 37 21.35 1.21 -8.70
CA ASP A 37 21.91 1.78 -9.92
C ASP A 37 22.75 3.03 -9.59
N LYS A 38 23.25 3.74 -10.61
CA LYS A 38 24.06 4.96 -10.43
C LYS A 38 23.37 6.10 -9.68
N TYR A 39 22.05 6.04 -9.49
CA TYR A 39 21.26 7.03 -8.78
C TYR A 39 20.85 6.56 -7.37
N GLY A 40 21.35 5.41 -6.91
CA GLY A 40 21.12 4.86 -5.58
C GLY A 40 20.36 3.54 -5.60
N CYS A 41 19.92 3.09 -4.43
CA CYS A 41 19.24 1.81 -4.22
C CYS A 41 17.76 1.98 -3.90
N GLY A 42 16.92 1.06 -4.39
CA GLY A 42 15.47 1.07 -4.19
C GLY A 42 14.94 0.18 -3.07
N TYR A 43 15.81 -0.53 -2.36
CA TYR A 43 15.45 -1.37 -1.21
C TYR A 43 14.93 -0.55 -0.03
N TYR A 44 14.32 -1.22 0.95
CA TYR A 44 13.74 -0.58 2.13
C TYR A 44 14.78 0.31 2.84
N GLY A 45 14.59 1.63 2.72
CA GLY A 45 15.48 2.67 3.24
C GLY A 45 14.78 3.56 4.25
N HIS A 46 14.73 4.88 3.98
CA HIS A 46 14.01 5.91 4.76
C HIS A 46 12.48 5.68 4.78
N LEU A 47 12.03 4.53 5.29
CA LEU A 47 10.64 4.09 5.41
C LEU A 47 9.88 3.97 4.08
N ALA A 48 10.61 3.81 2.97
CA ALA A 48 10.08 3.69 1.62
C ALA A 48 10.85 2.64 0.80
N VAL A 49 10.20 2.14 -0.26
CA VAL A 49 10.76 1.24 -1.28
C VAL A 49 10.44 1.79 -2.66
N ASP A 50 11.35 1.61 -3.62
CA ASP A 50 11.11 1.94 -5.01
C ASP A 50 10.58 0.69 -5.74
N VAL A 51 9.35 0.73 -6.23
CA VAL A 51 8.79 -0.34 -7.08
C VAL A 51 9.18 -0.08 -8.53
N LYS A 52 9.63 -1.11 -9.25
CA LYS A 52 9.98 -0.99 -10.67
C LYS A 52 8.72 -0.76 -11.52
N CYS A 53 8.77 0.24 -12.38
CA CYS A 53 7.73 0.57 -13.35
C CYS A 53 8.42 0.97 -14.66
N GLN A 54 7.85 0.62 -15.81
CA GLN A 54 8.37 1.13 -17.08
C GLN A 54 7.86 2.56 -17.28
N ASP A 55 8.63 3.38 -17.99
CA ASP A 55 8.20 4.75 -18.29
C ASP A 55 6.92 4.73 -19.13
N GLY A 56 5.93 5.53 -18.70
CA GLY A 56 4.62 5.58 -19.33
C GLY A 56 3.64 4.48 -18.89
N SER A 57 4.05 3.54 -18.03
CA SER A 57 3.14 2.54 -17.45
C SER A 57 2.04 3.18 -16.60
N GLY A 58 0.84 2.57 -16.63
CA GLY A 58 -0.21 2.88 -15.67
C GLY A 58 0.20 2.53 -14.24
N VAL A 59 -0.14 3.39 -13.28
CA VAL A 59 0.07 3.15 -11.85
C VAL A 59 -1.28 3.01 -11.15
N TYR A 60 -1.43 1.92 -10.42
CA TYR A 60 -2.65 1.53 -9.72
C TYR A 60 -2.50 1.70 -8.20
N ALA A 61 -3.63 1.88 -7.52
CA ALA A 61 -3.65 1.97 -6.07
C ALA A 61 -3.36 0.59 -5.45
N PRO A 62 -2.41 0.47 -4.49
CA PRO A 62 -2.06 -0.81 -3.86
C PRO A 62 -3.15 -1.38 -2.95
N PHE A 63 -4.13 -0.57 -2.55
CA PHE A 63 -5.27 -0.96 -1.71
C PHE A 63 -6.46 -0.01 -1.95
N SER A 64 -7.63 -0.42 -1.49
CA SER A 64 -8.82 0.43 -1.46
C SER A 64 -8.69 1.52 -0.41
N GLY A 65 -8.90 2.77 -0.80
CA GLY A 65 -8.77 3.90 0.09
C GLY A 65 -9.13 5.22 -0.56
N LEU A 66 -8.82 6.31 0.14
CA LEU A 66 -9.08 7.67 -0.30
C LEU A 66 -7.77 8.36 -0.66
N ILE A 67 -7.74 9.01 -1.83
CA ILE A 67 -6.72 10.00 -2.16
C ILE A 67 -7.05 11.25 -1.34
N VAL A 68 -6.22 11.55 -0.34
CA VAL A 68 -6.44 12.69 0.56
C VAL A 68 -6.05 13.98 -0.15
N ARG A 69 -4.84 14.01 -0.72
CA ARG A 69 -4.30 15.18 -1.45
C ARG A 69 -3.05 14.82 -2.23
N ARG A 70 -2.68 15.69 -3.17
CA ARG A 70 -1.30 15.76 -3.69
C ARG A 70 -0.37 16.24 -2.57
N ILE A 71 0.84 15.69 -2.52
CA ILE A 71 1.90 16.11 -1.61
C ILE A 71 3.19 16.34 -2.39
N LYS A 72 4.05 17.18 -1.82
CA LYS A 72 5.45 17.32 -2.20
C LYS A 72 6.30 16.78 -1.05
N PRO A 73 6.76 15.51 -1.10
CA PRO A 73 7.42 14.87 0.03
C PRO A 73 8.67 15.60 0.51
N PHE A 74 9.40 16.26 -0.39
CA PHE A 74 10.66 16.95 -0.07
C PHE A 74 10.56 18.47 -0.24
N GLY A 75 9.63 18.97 -1.05
CA GLY A 75 9.41 20.40 -1.33
C GLY A 75 10.56 21.06 -2.10
N ASN A 76 11.45 20.27 -2.70
CA ASN A 76 12.67 20.73 -3.37
C ASN A 76 12.61 20.61 -4.91
N ASN A 77 11.44 20.28 -5.48
CA ASN A 77 11.21 20.09 -6.92
C ASN A 77 12.17 19.08 -7.58
N ASN A 78 12.65 18.09 -6.83
CA ASN A 78 13.42 16.99 -7.40
C ASN A 78 12.48 15.98 -8.12
N ALA A 79 13.09 15.00 -8.80
CA ALA A 79 12.34 13.98 -9.55
C ALA A 79 11.45 13.07 -8.69
N ILE A 80 11.51 13.15 -7.35
CA ILE A 80 10.71 12.38 -6.38
C ILE A 80 9.79 13.28 -5.54
N ASP A 81 9.57 14.51 -5.99
CA ASP A 81 8.79 15.50 -5.24
C ASP A 81 7.31 15.52 -5.63
N ASP A 82 6.88 14.68 -6.57
CA ASP A 82 5.47 14.52 -6.90
C ASP A 82 4.92 13.25 -6.27
N GLY A 83 3.97 13.43 -5.34
CA GLY A 83 3.31 12.31 -4.69
C GLY A 83 1.86 12.55 -4.32
N ILE A 84 1.22 11.49 -3.83
CA ILE A 84 -0.13 11.51 -3.28
C ILE A 84 -0.14 10.92 -1.87
N LEU A 85 -0.93 11.53 -1.00
CA LEU A 85 -1.23 10.99 0.33
C LEU A 85 -2.47 10.11 0.21
N LEU A 86 -2.30 8.82 0.48
CA LEU A 86 -3.36 7.84 0.53
C LEU A 86 -3.76 7.58 1.98
N ARG A 87 -5.04 7.37 2.23
CA ARG A 87 -5.58 6.88 3.51
C ARG A 87 -6.33 5.59 3.25
N GLU A 88 -6.02 4.55 4.02
CA GLU A 88 -6.71 3.27 3.93
C GLU A 88 -8.18 3.40 4.31
N GLU A 89 -9.05 2.68 3.61
CA GLU A 89 -10.44 2.46 4.00
C GLU A 89 -10.59 1.03 4.52
N ILE A 90 -10.60 0.86 5.84
CA ILE A 90 -10.84 -0.44 6.44
C ILE A 90 -12.35 -0.72 6.41
N ARG A 91 -12.79 -1.61 5.51
CA ARG A 91 -14.15 -2.15 5.53
C ARG A 91 -14.21 -3.39 6.42
N LEU A 92 -14.72 -3.21 7.62
CA LEU A 92 -15.06 -4.33 8.49
C LEU A 92 -16.48 -4.78 8.18
N LEU A 93 -16.61 -5.96 7.56
CA LEU A 93 -17.89 -6.60 7.30
C LEU A 93 -18.40 -7.23 8.61
N PHE A 94 -19.10 -6.46 9.42
CA PHE A 94 -19.91 -7.00 10.51
C PHE A 94 -21.34 -7.22 10.00
N THR A 95 -21.74 -8.48 9.79
CA THR A 95 -23.15 -8.82 9.54
C THR A 95 -23.95 -8.57 10.82
N GLY A 96 -24.76 -7.50 10.85
CA GLY A 96 -25.76 -7.27 11.90
C GLY A 96 -25.44 -6.23 12.99
N LEU A 97 -24.40 -5.40 12.86
CA LEU A 97 -24.16 -4.29 13.80
C LEU A 97 -24.58 -2.94 13.20
N LYS A 98 -25.34 -2.14 13.96
CA LYS A 98 -25.90 -0.85 13.52
C LYS A 98 -24.88 0.30 13.41
N GLN A 99 -23.71 0.20 14.03
CA GLN A 99 -22.60 1.12 13.79
C GLN A 99 -21.36 0.62 14.52
N VAL A 100 -20.23 0.55 13.82
CA VAL A 100 -18.92 0.31 14.42
C VAL A 100 -18.01 1.46 14.00
N ASN A 101 -17.58 2.26 14.98
CA ASN A 101 -16.63 3.35 14.78
C ASN A 101 -15.23 2.83 15.12
N ILE A 102 -14.48 2.43 14.09
CA ILE A 102 -13.09 2.02 14.23
C ILE A 102 -12.23 3.08 13.55
N ARG A 103 -11.47 3.81 14.36
CA ARG A 103 -10.56 4.86 13.90
C ARG A 103 -9.15 4.29 13.80
N THR A 104 -8.84 3.64 12.69
CA THR A 104 -7.46 3.34 12.27
C THR A 104 -7.04 4.41 11.27
N GLN A 105 -6.11 5.29 11.64
CA GLN A 105 -5.51 6.23 10.71
C GLN A 105 -4.13 5.71 10.30
N MET A 106 -4.08 4.95 9.22
CA MET A 106 -2.83 4.60 8.56
C MET A 106 -2.82 5.33 7.21
N SER A 107 -1.77 6.13 6.99
CA SER A 107 -1.63 7.01 5.82
C SER A 107 -0.28 6.77 5.17
N TYR A 108 -0.23 6.77 3.84
CA TYR A 108 0.92 6.36 3.04
C TYR A 108 1.22 7.44 2.02
N ASN A 109 2.50 7.66 1.78
CA ASN A 109 2.97 8.54 0.72
C ASN A 109 3.37 7.68 -0.46
N LEU A 110 2.73 7.88 -1.61
CA LEU A 110 3.20 7.33 -2.87
C LEU A 110 3.90 8.47 -3.62
N SER A 111 5.20 8.31 -3.90
CA SER A 111 5.98 9.25 -4.71
C SER A 111 6.34 8.60 -6.04
N PHE A 112 6.35 9.41 -7.10
CA PHE A 112 6.65 8.97 -8.46
C PHE A 112 8.01 9.50 -8.87
N LYS A 113 8.93 8.60 -9.21
CA LYS A 113 10.23 8.92 -9.80
C LYS A 113 10.22 8.57 -11.28
N ARG A 114 10.49 9.54 -12.16
CA ARG A 114 10.90 9.25 -13.54
C ARG A 114 12.41 8.98 -13.55
N GLN A 115 12.85 7.84 -14.06
CA GLN A 115 14.27 7.47 -14.10
C GLN A 115 15.02 8.13 -15.25
#